data_AF-A0A5M4ADM6-F1
#
_entry.id   AF-A0A5M4ADM6-F1
#
_cell.length_a   1.000
_cell.length_b   1.000
_cell.length_c   1.000
_cell.angle_alpha   90.00
_cell.angle_beta   90.00
_cell.angle_gamma   90.00
#
_symmetry.space_group_name_H-M   'P 1'
#
loop_
_entity.id
_entity.type
_entity.pdbx_description
1 polymer ?
#
loop_
_entity_poly.entity_id
_entity_poly.type
_entity_poly.pdbx_seq_one_letter_code
_entity_poly.pdbx_strand_id
1 'polypeptide(L)'
;MENAIIKGVALTTREDWNVGEHLYPSMLLTVAYSWIENYFDEKDLLKEDIGETKAREFGKIKATILAYTSDLHNISVNLCLLLDILSDTKISAAKRHLYSNLVLENYFTNLRSLLDFIPYIIRLSLTDEESNLFPQADSLNKLIRFSKNPNNKDKIPISIHGFLTNVEEVLNDVKTIRDLIIHKGKEILISKEEDNRLYVRIPKTGLYSTDNMLPNILNSEDVQYDLYEYIRVITKRVLTQTEDIGTILLNKTVETYKFKWNLYSIGNHCFVDFNTFMINLKNDTV
;
A
#
# COMPACT_ATOMS: atom_id res chain seq x y z
N MET A 1 4.12 24.03 22.87
CA MET A 1 4.03 22.56 23.02
C MET A 1 3.69 22.05 21.63
N GLU A 2 4.67 21.53 20.89
CA GLU A 2 4.41 20.91 19.59
C GLU A 2 3.67 19.61 19.84
N ASN A 3 2.40 19.54 19.43
CA ASN A 3 1.67 18.28 19.38
C ASN A 3 2.24 17.48 18.21
N ALA A 4 3.31 16.73 18.46
CA ALA A 4 3.85 15.79 17.48
C ALA A 4 2.80 14.71 17.23
N ILE A 5 2.19 14.70 16.04
CA ILE A 5 1.36 13.58 15.59
C ILE A 5 2.31 12.40 15.38
N ILE A 6 2.41 11.53 16.39
CA ILE A 6 3.29 10.36 16.35
C ILE A 6 2.81 9.39 15.25
N LYS A 7 1.49 9.16 15.15
CA LYS A 7 0.84 8.31 14.15
C LYS A 7 -0.68 8.51 14.22
N GLY A 8 -1.35 8.72 13.09
CA GLY A 8 -2.81 8.89 13.06
C GLY A 8 -3.40 9.18 11.69
N VAL A 9 -4.73 9.04 11.60
CA VAL A 9 -5.53 9.56 10.47
C VAL A 9 -6.15 10.88 10.92
N ALA A 10 -6.06 11.90 10.07
CA ALA A 10 -6.56 13.23 10.34
C ALA A 10 -7.59 13.65 9.29
N LEU A 11 -8.68 14.25 9.76
CA LEU A 11 -9.56 15.05 8.91
C LEU A 11 -8.77 16.25 8.39
N THR A 12 -8.83 16.50 7.09
CA THR A 12 -8.12 17.60 6.44
C THR A 12 -9.06 18.48 5.63
N THR A 13 -8.61 19.69 5.30
CA THR A 13 -9.36 20.62 4.44
C THR A 13 -8.95 20.44 2.98
N ARG A 14 -9.68 21.09 2.06
CA ARG A 14 -9.30 21.07 0.64
C ARG A 14 -8.01 21.85 0.42
N GLU A 15 -7.83 22.93 1.17
CA GLU A 15 -6.67 23.80 1.14
C GLU A 15 -5.41 23.06 1.62
N ASP A 16 -5.57 22.15 2.58
CA ASP A 16 -4.52 21.31 3.16
C ASP A 16 -4.39 19.93 2.46
N TRP A 17 -5.16 19.68 1.39
CA TRP A 17 -5.09 18.45 0.57
C TRP A 17 -3.90 18.48 -0.39
N ASN A 18 -2.70 18.56 0.16
CA ASN A 18 -1.47 18.48 -0.59
C ASN A 18 -0.57 17.43 0.05
N VAL A 19 0.28 16.78 -0.75
CA VAL A 19 1.39 16.00 -0.19
C VAL A 19 2.32 17.01 0.49
N GLY A 20 2.19 17.13 1.80
CA GLY A 20 2.90 18.12 2.63
C GLY A 20 3.99 17.47 3.49
N GLU A 21 4.56 18.24 4.42
CA GLU A 21 5.64 17.75 5.28
C GLU A 21 5.18 16.59 6.19
N HIS A 22 4.00 16.66 6.81
CA HIS A 22 3.60 15.64 7.81
C HIS A 22 2.40 14.78 7.41
N LEU A 23 1.79 15.02 6.25
CA LEU A 23 0.54 14.41 5.83
C LEU A 23 0.65 13.77 4.45
N TYR A 24 0.11 12.56 4.32
CA TYR A 24 -0.14 11.88 3.06
C TYR A 24 -1.65 11.84 2.80
N PRO A 25 -2.17 12.63 1.84
CA PRO A 25 -3.58 12.56 1.46
C PRO A 25 -3.93 11.23 0.83
N SER A 26 -5.07 10.64 1.19
CA SER A 26 -5.53 9.38 0.61
C SER A 26 -7.03 9.38 0.31
N MET A 27 -7.34 9.17 -0.97
CA MET A 27 -8.69 9.00 -1.48
C MET A 27 -9.33 7.71 -0.94
N LEU A 28 -8.54 6.65 -0.81
CA LEU A 28 -9.05 5.40 -0.24
C LEU A 28 -9.49 5.60 1.21
N LEU A 29 -8.66 6.27 2.02
CA LEU A 29 -9.01 6.62 3.39
C LEU A 29 -10.20 7.59 3.43
N THR A 30 -10.26 8.53 2.50
CA THR A 30 -11.38 9.48 2.38
C THR A 30 -12.71 8.78 2.24
N VAL A 31 -12.81 7.81 1.32
CA VAL A 31 -14.03 7.03 1.12
C VAL A 31 -14.33 6.17 2.33
N ALA A 32 -13.32 5.46 2.82
CA ALA A 32 -13.45 4.50 3.91
C ALA A 32 -13.91 5.14 5.23
N TYR A 33 -13.24 6.23 5.66
CA TYR A 33 -13.58 6.93 6.90
C TYR A 33 -14.86 7.74 6.77
N SER A 34 -15.13 8.38 5.63
CA SER A 34 -16.43 9.02 5.41
C SER A 34 -17.56 8.00 5.50
N TRP A 35 -17.39 6.81 4.93
CA TRP A 35 -18.40 5.74 5.04
C TRP A 35 -18.59 5.29 6.49
N ILE A 36 -17.50 5.08 7.25
CA ILE A 36 -17.60 4.76 8.69
C ILE A 36 -18.37 5.85 9.44
N GLU A 37 -17.97 7.12 9.33
CA GLU A 37 -18.60 8.21 10.08
C GLU A 37 -20.07 8.42 9.77
N ASN A 38 -20.51 8.13 8.54
CA ASN A 38 -21.91 8.24 8.18
C ASN A 38 -22.74 7.10 8.80
N TYR A 39 -22.14 5.96 9.10
CA TYR A 39 -22.81 4.79 9.68
C TYR A 39 -22.53 4.55 11.16
N PHE A 40 -21.58 5.26 11.79
CA PHE A 40 -21.19 5.09 13.20
C PHE A 40 -21.41 6.35 14.02
N ASP A 41 -21.95 6.17 15.22
CA ASP A 41 -21.93 7.21 16.24
C ASP A 41 -20.54 7.31 16.92
N GLU A 42 -20.37 8.30 17.79
CA GLU A 42 -19.12 8.56 18.50
C GLU A 42 -18.71 7.43 19.47
N LYS A 43 -19.60 6.47 19.74
CA LYS A 43 -19.36 5.31 20.62
C LYS A 43 -19.06 4.04 19.82
N ASP A 44 -18.79 4.18 18.54
CA ASP A 44 -18.57 3.06 17.63
C ASP A 44 -19.79 2.12 17.53
N LEU A 45 -21.01 2.64 17.70
CA LEU A 45 -22.24 1.90 17.46
C LEU A 45 -22.82 2.23 16.08
N LEU A 46 -23.42 1.22 15.44
CA LEU A 46 -24.18 1.38 14.19
C LEU A 46 -25.31 2.39 14.42
N LYS A 47 -25.39 3.42 13.57
CA LYS A 47 -26.57 4.30 13.50
C LYS A 47 -27.79 3.49 13.03
N GLU A 48 -28.98 3.91 13.44
CA GLU A 48 -30.25 3.24 13.10
C GLU A 48 -30.46 3.19 11.57
N ASP A 49 -31.23 2.20 11.09
CA ASP A 49 -31.63 1.98 9.68
C ASP A 49 -30.56 1.47 8.67
N ILE A 50 -29.53 0.75 9.14
CA ILE A 50 -28.58 0.07 8.23
C ILE A 50 -29.08 -1.34 7.88
N GLY A 51 -29.11 -1.66 6.58
CA GLY A 51 -29.47 -2.99 6.10
C GLY A 51 -28.57 -4.12 6.65
N GLU A 52 -29.15 -5.29 6.91
CA GLU A 52 -28.49 -6.41 7.60
C GLU A 52 -27.18 -6.87 6.92
N THR A 53 -27.15 -6.89 5.58
CA THR A 53 -25.96 -7.25 4.79
C THR A 53 -24.79 -6.29 5.04
N LYS A 54 -25.07 -4.98 5.08
CA LYS A 54 -24.05 -3.96 5.36
C LYS A 54 -23.58 -4.02 6.81
N ALA A 55 -24.50 -4.24 7.74
CA ALA A 55 -24.16 -4.44 9.15
C ALA A 55 -23.24 -5.65 9.38
N ARG A 56 -23.40 -6.73 8.59
CA ARG A 56 -22.54 -7.92 8.65
C ARG A 56 -21.13 -7.72 8.12
N GLU A 57 -20.97 -7.03 6.99
CA GLU A 57 -19.65 -6.75 6.41
C GLU A 57 -18.89 -5.66 7.17
N PHE A 58 -19.63 -4.86 7.95
CA PHE A 58 -19.11 -3.72 8.69
C PHE A 58 -17.88 -4.04 9.56
N GLY A 59 -17.98 -5.04 10.44
CA GLY A 59 -16.90 -5.34 11.40
C GLY A 59 -15.60 -5.70 10.71
N LYS A 60 -15.69 -6.39 9.55
CA LYS A 60 -14.54 -6.72 8.72
C LYS A 60 -13.93 -5.45 8.11
N ILE A 61 -14.78 -4.60 7.53
CA ILE A 61 -14.37 -3.34 6.88
C ILE A 61 -13.64 -2.41 7.86
N LYS A 62 -14.19 -2.19 9.06
CA LYS A 62 -13.54 -1.37 10.08
C LYS A 62 -12.18 -1.93 10.46
N ALA A 63 -12.10 -3.24 10.75
CA ALA A 63 -10.83 -3.89 11.07
C ALA A 63 -9.82 -3.78 9.92
N THR A 64 -10.27 -3.94 8.68
CA THR A 64 -9.46 -3.77 7.47
C THR A 64 -8.90 -2.36 7.36
N ILE A 65 -9.70 -1.32 7.60
CA ILE A 65 -9.26 0.09 7.49
C ILE A 65 -8.20 0.43 8.54
N LEU A 66 -8.38 -0.06 9.77
CA LEU A 66 -7.39 0.08 10.84
C LEU A 66 -6.09 -0.67 10.51
N ALA A 67 -6.18 -1.88 9.95
CA ALA A 67 -5.03 -2.65 9.52
C ALA A 67 -4.29 -1.97 8.36
N TYR A 68 -5.02 -1.49 7.34
CA TYR A 68 -4.48 -0.74 6.21
C TYR A 68 -3.73 0.51 6.66
N THR A 69 -4.33 1.33 7.53
CA THR A 69 -3.69 2.53 8.06
C THR A 69 -2.47 2.21 8.91
N SER A 70 -2.49 1.11 9.68
CA SER A 70 -1.31 0.68 10.42
C SER A 70 -0.18 0.22 9.50
N ASP A 71 -0.48 -0.52 8.44
CA ASP A 71 0.53 -0.98 7.48
C ASP A 71 1.10 0.16 6.64
N LEU A 72 0.27 1.13 6.24
CA LEU A 72 0.73 2.35 5.56
C LEU A 72 1.69 3.15 6.45
N HIS A 73 1.38 3.27 7.75
CA HIS A 73 2.32 3.84 8.71
C HIS A 73 3.62 3.03 8.80
N ASN A 74 3.53 1.71 8.91
CA ASN A 74 4.71 0.86 9.06
C ASN A 74 5.63 0.94 7.83
N ILE A 75 5.08 1.12 6.62
CA ILE A 75 5.87 1.39 5.41
C ILE A 75 6.71 2.65 5.57
N SER A 76 6.12 3.76 6.03
CA SER A 76 6.88 5.01 6.26
C SER A 76 7.98 4.87 7.32
N VAL A 77 7.69 4.16 8.42
CA VAL A 77 8.64 3.91 9.51
C VAL A 77 9.78 3.02 9.03
N ASN A 78 9.48 1.92 8.35
CA ASN A 78 10.49 1.01 7.82
C ASN A 78 11.39 1.72 6.80
N LEU A 79 10.85 2.60 5.95
CA LEU A 79 11.69 3.38 5.04
C LEU A 79 12.65 4.31 5.80
N CYS A 80 12.13 5.07 6.77
CA CYS A 80 12.94 5.97 7.59
C CYS A 80 14.08 5.19 8.29
N LEU A 81 13.76 4.06 8.93
CA LEU A 81 14.74 3.20 9.58
C LEU A 81 15.78 2.65 8.59
N LEU A 82 15.37 2.27 7.38
CA LEU A 82 16.29 1.79 6.37
C LEU A 82 17.31 2.88 5.99
N LEU A 83 16.85 4.11 5.77
CA LEU A 83 17.71 5.25 5.44
C LEU A 83 18.72 5.55 6.57
N ASP A 84 18.26 5.52 7.83
CA ASP A 84 19.13 5.72 9.00
C ASP A 84 20.18 4.61 9.11
N ILE A 85 19.79 3.34 8.96
CA ILE A 85 20.71 2.19 9.02
C ILE A 85 21.78 2.28 7.92
N LEU A 86 21.38 2.64 6.70
CA LEU A 86 22.26 2.68 5.55
C LEU A 86 23.25 3.86 5.61
N SER A 87 22.86 4.97 6.24
CA SER A 87 23.69 6.16 6.41
C SER A 87 24.58 6.14 7.65
N ASP A 88 24.25 5.34 8.68
CA ASP A 88 25.03 5.30 9.92
C ASP A 88 26.39 4.59 9.75
N THR A 89 27.47 5.38 9.78
CA THR A 89 28.86 4.92 9.69
C THR A 89 29.35 4.16 10.92
N LYS A 90 28.65 4.24 12.06
CA LYS A 90 29.00 3.54 13.31
C LYS A 90 28.54 2.08 13.31
N ILE A 91 27.57 1.72 12.47
CA ILE A 91 27.09 0.35 12.32
C ILE A 91 28.08 -0.43 11.44
N SER A 92 28.56 -1.57 11.94
CA SER A 92 29.45 -2.44 11.15
C SER A 92 28.74 -2.97 9.90
N ALA A 93 29.49 -3.22 8.82
CA ALA A 93 28.92 -3.67 7.55
C ALA A 93 28.01 -4.91 7.69
N ALA A 94 28.45 -5.91 8.46
CA ALA A 94 27.65 -7.11 8.72
C ALA A 94 26.33 -6.82 9.45
N LYS A 95 26.36 -5.94 10.47
CA LYS A 95 25.15 -5.53 11.19
C LYS A 95 24.23 -4.70 10.32
N ARG A 96 24.78 -3.78 9.52
CA ARG A 96 24.02 -2.97 8.57
C ARG A 96 23.25 -3.87 7.62
N HIS A 97 23.92 -4.85 7.02
CA HIS A 97 23.29 -5.82 6.13
C HIS A 97 22.14 -6.59 6.81
N LEU A 98 22.38 -7.12 8.02
CA LEU A 98 21.36 -7.83 8.79
C LEU A 98 20.14 -6.94 9.10
N TYR A 99 20.37 -5.72 9.57
CA TYR A 99 19.30 -4.80 9.95
C TYR A 99 18.52 -4.32 8.72
N SER A 100 19.20 -3.99 7.63
CA SER A 100 18.55 -3.61 6.37
C SER A 100 17.67 -4.74 5.83
N ASN A 101 18.13 -6.00 5.89
CA ASN A 101 17.32 -7.15 5.45
C ASN A 101 16.04 -7.31 6.27
N LEU A 102 16.14 -7.22 7.59
CA LEU A 102 14.96 -7.29 8.47
C LEU A 102 13.95 -6.17 8.18
N VAL A 103 14.45 -4.95 7.97
CA VAL A 103 13.60 -3.80 7.64
C VAL A 103 12.95 -3.95 6.27
N LEU A 104 13.69 -4.41 5.26
CA LEU A 104 13.17 -4.65 3.92
C LEU A 104 12.13 -5.78 3.89
N GLU A 105 12.33 -6.85 4.65
CA GLU A 105 11.33 -7.91 4.80
C GLU A 105 10.00 -7.37 5.35
N ASN A 106 10.07 -6.59 6.44
CA ASN A 106 8.88 -5.95 7.00
C ASN A 106 8.24 -4.99 6.00
N TYR A 107 9.06 -4.17 5.33
CA TYR A 107 8.61 -3.23 4.32
C TYR A 107 7.80 -3.89 3.19
N PHE A 108 8.34 -4.94 2.57
CA PHE A 108 7.65 -5.67 1.49
C PHE A 108 6.45 -6.47 2.00
N THR A 109 6.47 -6.90 3.26
CA THR A 109 5.30 -7.51 3.91
C THR A 109 4.16 -6.48 4.01
N ASN A 110 4.43 -5.28 4.54
CA ASN A 110 3.40 -4.25 4.68
C ASN A 110 2.91 -3.77 3.30
N LEU A 111 3.78 -3.60 2.30
CA LEU A 111 3.36 -3.27 0.93
C LEU A 111 2.41 -4.33 0.36
N ARG A 112 2.71 -5.61 0.56
CA ARG A 112 1.83 -6.69 0.10
C ARG A 112 0.48 -6.66 0.80
N SER A 113 0.47 -6.42 2.11
CA SER A 113 -0.74 -6.36 2.93
C SER A 113 -1.70 -5.26 2.49
N LEU A 114 -1.18 -4.08 2.07
CA LEU A 114 -2.04 -3.02 1.53
C LEU A 114 -2.95 -3.52 0.39
N LEU A 115 -2.42 -4.35 -0.50
CA LEU A 115 -3.18 -4.95 -1.60
C LEU A 115 -4.16 -6.04 -1.13
N ASP A 116 -3.88 -6.74 -0.02
CA ASP A 116 -4.79 -7.76 0.54
C ASP A 116 -6.03 -7.16 1.20
N PHE A 117 -6.00 -5.88 1.57
CA PHE A 117 -7.15 -5.17 2.13
C PHE A 117 -8.16 -4.73 1.07
N ILE A 118 -7.72 -4.56 -0.18
CA ILE A 118 -8.55 -4.03 -1.29
C ILE A 118 -9.88 -4.79 -1.49
N PRO A 119 -9.94 -6.14 -1.51
CA PRO A 119 -11.20 -6.87 -1.71
C PRO A 119 -12.28 -6.55 -0.67
N TYR A 120 -11.88 -6.28 0.58
CA TYR A 120 -12.81 -5.93 1.65
C TYR A 120 -13.32 -4.49 1.48
N ILE A 121 -12.42 -3.56 1.11
CA ILE A 121 -12.76 -2.14 0.93
C ILE A 121 -13.67 -1.94 -0.30
N ILE A 122 -13.53 -2.76 -1.35
CA ILE A 122 -14.41 -2.72 -2.53
C ILE A 122 -15.89 -2.86 -2.14
N ARG A 123 -16.20 -3.65 -1.10
CA ARG A 123 -17.56 -3.91 -0.63
C ARG A 123 -18.30 -2.65 -0.19
N LEU A 124 -17.59 -1.59 0.19
CA LEU A 124 -18.16 -0.28 0.53
C LEU A 124 -19.06 0.29 -0.57
N SER A 125 -18.73 -0.03 -1.83
CA SER A 125 -19.37 0.52 -3.02
C SER A 125 -20.44 -0.38 -3.63
N LEU A 126 -20.69 -1.56 -3.04
CA LEU A 126 -21.63 -2.52 -3.59
C LEU A 126 -23.05 -2.31 -3.04
N THR A 127 -24.04 -2.50 -3.89
CA THR A 127 -25.44 -2.66 -3.44
C THR A 127 -25.62 -4.00 -2.73
N ASP A 128 -26.76 -4.22 -2.06
CA ASP A 128 -27.04 -5.51 -1.42
C ASP A 128 -27.09 -6.66 -2.44
N GLU A 129 -27.65 -6.41 -3.64
CA GLU A 129 -27.68 -7.36 -4.74
C GLU A 129 -26.27 -7.68 -5.26
N GLU A 130 -25.46 -6.66 -5.55
CA GLU A 130 -24.08 -6.83 -5.98
C GLU A 130 -23.25 -7.53 -4.90
N SER A 131 -23.42 -7.18 -3.62
CA SER A 131 -22.71 -7.78 -2.49
C SER A 131 -23.00 -9.27 -2.33
N ASN A 132 -24.25 -9.70 -2.59
CA ASN A 132 -24.64 -11.11 -2.57
C ASN A 132 -24.01 -11.91 -3.72
N LEU A 133 -23.77 -11.28 -4.87
CA LEU A 133 -23.11 -11.88 -6.02
C LEU A 133 -21.58 -11.80 -5.95
N PHE A 134 -21.06 -10.85 -5.16
CA PHE A 134 -19.64 -10.61 -4.99
C PHE A 134 -19.00 -11.78 -4.22
N PRO A 135 -17.85 -12.30 -4.69
CA PRO A 135 -17.24 -13.45 -4.06
C PRO A 135 -16.89 -13.13 -2.61
N GLN A 136 -17.05 -14.09 -1.69
CA GLN A 136 -16.48 -14.03 -0.33
C GLN A 136 -14.96 -14.21 -0.34
N ALA A 137 -14.29 -13.57 -1.31
CA ALA A 137 -12.85 -13.64 -1.48
C ALA A 137 -12.16 -12.97 -0.29
N ASP A 138 -11.24 -13.72 0.32
CA ASP A 138 -10.36 -13.29 1.41
C ASP A 138 -9.03 -12.70 0.89
N SER A 139 -8.86 -12.60 -0.44
CA SER A 139 -7.61 -12.15 -1.05
C SER A 139 -7.80 -11.60 -2.45
N LEU A 140 -6.96 -10.63 -2.81
CA LEU A 140 -7.00 -9.97 -4.12
C LEU A 140 -6.75 -10.95 -5.27
N ASN A 141 -5.89 -11.95 -5.06
CA ASN A 141 -5.65 -13.03 -6.02
C ASN A 141 -6.94 -13.79 -6.39
N LYS A 142 -7.77 -14.13 -5.39
CA LYS A 142 -9.04 -14.83 -5.64
C LYS A 142 -10.02 -13.92 -6.37
N LEU A 143 -10.06 -12.63 -6.02
CA LEU A 143 -10.92 -11.66 -6.68
C LEU A 143 -10.54 -11.44 -8.15
N ILE A 144 -9.25 -11.32 -8.48
CA ILE A 144 -8.76 -11.21 -9.87
C ILE A 144 -9.11 -12.48 -10.67
N ARG A 145 -8.92 -13.67 -10.10
CA ARG A 145 -9.31 -14.91 -10.78
C ARG A 145 -10.81 -14.99 -11.01
N PHE A 146 -11.60 -14.53 -10.04
CA PHE A 146 -13.04 -14.48 -10.16
C PHE A 146 -13.50 -13.55 -11.27
N SER A 147 -12.90 -12.35 -11.39
CA SER A 147 -13.27 -11.36 -12.42
C SER A 147 -12.95 -11.85 -13.84
N LYS A 148 -11.87 -12.61 -14.02
CA LYS A 148 -11.49 -13.19 -15.32
C LYS A 148 -12.41 -14.29 -15.83
N ASN A 149 -13.27 -14.87 -14.98
CA ASN A 149 -14.18 -15.92 -15.41
C ASN A 149 -15.33 -15.33 -16.25
N PRO A 150 -15.54 -15.78 -17.50
CA PRO A 150 -16.60 -15.27 -18.36
C PRO A 150 -18.00 -15.31 -17.73
N ASN A 151 -18.27 -16.29 -16.86
CA ASN A 151 -19.56 -16.45 -16.17
C ASN A 151 -19.80 -15.45 -15.02
N ASN A 152 -18.80 -14.62 -14.70
CA ASN A 152 -18.84 -13.67 -13.60
C ASN A 152 -18.75 -12.21 -14.07
N LYS A 153 -18.72 -11.95 -15.38
CA LYS A 153 -18.51 -10.61 -15.94
C LYS A 153 -19.56 -9.61 -15.44
N ASP A 154 -20.81 -10.05 -15.30
CA ASP A 154 -21.93 -9.22 -14.86
C ASP A 154 -22.08 -9.16 -13.33
N LYS A 155 -21.23 -9.87 -12.57
CA LYS A 155 -21.27 -9.92 -11.10
C LYS A 155 -20.35 -8.91 -10.43
N ILE A 156 -19.54 -8.21 -11.22
CA ILE A 156 -18.61 -7.18 -10.74
C ILE A 156 -18.83 -5.91 -11.56
N PRO A 157 -18.93 -4.73 -10.93
CA PRO A 157 -19.02 -3.47 -11.66
C PRO A 157 -17.86 -3.26 -12.65
N ILE A 158 -18.16 -2.74 -13.84
CA ILE A 158 -17.18 -2.56 -14.93
C ILE A 158 -15.95 -1.75 -14.48
N SER A 159 -16.15 -0.70 -13.69
CA SER A 159 -15.05 0.11 -13.14
C SER A 159 -14.09 -0.70 -12.25
N ILE A 160 -14.64 -1.57 -11.40
CA ILE A 160 -13.84 -2.49 -10.58
C ILE A 160 -13.16 -3.55 -11.45
N HIS A 161 -13.82 -4.03 -12.52
CA HIS A 161 -13.21 -4.98 -13.44
C HIS A 161 -11.97 -4.38 -14.15
N GLY A 162 -12.04 -3.11 -14.57
CA GLY A 162 -10.90 -2.40 -15.14
C GLY A 162 -9.72 -2.32 -14.16
N PHE A 163 -10.00 -1.93 -12.92
CA PHE A 163 -9.01 -1.90 -11.85
C PHE A 163 -8.37 -3.28 -11.59
N LEU A 164 -9.17 -4.35 -11.48
CA LEU A 164 -8.66 -5.70 -11.19
C LEU A 164 -7.73 -6.24 -12.27
N THR A 165 -7.91 -5.82 -13.53
CA THR A 165 -6.98 -6.15 -14.61
C THR A 165 -5.64 -5.44 -14.44
N ASN A 166 -5.65 -4.17 -14.05
CA ASN A 166 -4.45 -3.34 -13.95
C ASN A 166 -3.60 -3.68 -12.71
N VAL A 167 -4.24 -3.97 -11.57
CA VAL A 167 -3.54 -4.23 -10.31
C VAL A 167 -2.80 -5.58 -10.29
N GLU A 168 -3.13 -6.51 -11.19
CA GLU A 168 -2.59 -7.87 -11.18
C GLU A 168 -1.06 -7.90 -11.35
N GLU A 169 -0.53 -7.08 -12.24
CA GLU A 169 0.93 -7.01 -12.46
C GLU A 169 1.64 -6.52 -11.19
N VAL A 170 1.15 -5.44 -10.59
CA VAL A 170 1.69 -4.87 -9.35
C VAL A 170 1.60 -5.87 -8.19
N LEU A 171 0.48 -6.60 -8.10
CA LEU A 171 0.31 -7.67 -7.12
C LEU A 171 1.34 -8.77 -7.31
N ASN A 172 1.59 -9.19 -8.55
CA ASN A 172 2.56 -10.24 -8.86
C ASN A 172 3.99 -9.81 -8.52
N ASP A 173 4.36 -8.56 -8.79
CA ASP A 173 5.69 -8.03 -8.45
C ASP A 173 5.93 -8.09 -6.94
N VAL A 174 5.07 -7.45 -6.15
CA VAL A 174 5.20 -7.38 -4.69
C VAL A 174 5.13 -8.77 -4.07
N LYS A 175 4.22 -9.62 -4.56
CA LYS A 175 4.10 -11.01 -4.10
C LYS A 175 5.38 -11.79 -4.39
N THR A 176 5.98 -11.64 -5.57
CA THR A 176 7.21 -12.33 -5.93
C THR A 176 8.34 -11.95 -4.98
N ILE A 177 8.52 -10.65 -4.70
CA ILE A 177 9.54 -10.15 -3.78
C ILE A 177 9.31 -10.74 -2.38
N ARG A 178 8.10 -10.62 -1.84
CA ARG A 178 7.74 -11.18 -0.52
C ARG A 178 7.98 -12.69 -0.46
N ASP A 179 7.56 -13.44 -1.48
CA ASP A 179 7.68 -14.90 -1.51
C ASP A 179 9.13 -15.37 -1.59
N LEU A 180 10.00 -14.60 -2.24
CA LEU A 180 11.43 -14.87 -2.22
C LEU A 180 12.00 -14.74 -0.80
N ILE A 181 11.65 -13.66 -0.11
CA ILE A 181 12.19 -13.36 1.22
C ILE A 181 11.60 -14.32 2.27
N ILE A 182 10.27 -14.31 2.44
CA ILE A 182 9.58 -14.98 3.55
C ILE A 182 9.45 -16.49 3.32
N HIS A 183 9.00 -16.90 2.12
CA HIS A 183 8.67 -18.30 1.87
C HIS A 183 9.86 -19.13 1.39
N LYS A 184 10.80 -18.50 0.69
CA LYS A 184 11.98 -19.17 0.14
C LYS A 184 13.27 -18.87 0.91
N GLY A 185 13.20 -18.03 1.94
CA GLY A 185 14.36 -17.68 2.78
C GLY A 185 15.52 -17.07 1.97
N LYS A 186 15.22 -16.38 0.87
CA LYS A 186 16.25 -15.78 0.01
C LYS A 186 16.72 -14.48 0.63
N GLU A 187 18.04 -14.31 0.71
CA GLU A 187 18.65 -13.10 1.22
C GLU A 187 18.64 -11.99 0.16
N ILE A 188 18.28 -10.78 0.60
CA ILE A 188 18.45 -9.58 -0.22
C ILE A 188 19.90 -9.16 -0.10
N LEU A 189 20.59 -9.03 -1.23
CA LEU A 189 21.94 -8.51 -1.27
C LEU A 189 21.91 -7.02 -1.56
N ILE A 190 22.53 -6.25 -0.68
CA ILE A 190 22.76 -4.82 -0.84
C ILE A 190 24.26 -4.61 -1.04
N SER A 191 24.64 -4.16 -2.23
CA SER A 191 26.01 -3.78 -2.58
C SER A 191 26.13 -2.27 -2.65
N LYS A 192 27.36 -1.78 -2.45
CA LYS A 192 27.72 -0.39 -2.67
C LYS A 192 28.78 -0.35 -3.76
N GLU A 193 28.48 0.30 -4.87
CA GLU A 193 29.39 0.42 -6.01
C GLU A 193 30.32 1.63 -5.85
N GLU A 194 31.27 1.76 -6.78
CA GLU A 194 32.31 2.81 -6.77
C GLU A 194 31.74 4.24 -6.78
N ASP A 195 30.56 4.43 -7.36
CA ASP A 195 29.84 5.70 -7.41
C ASP A 195 29.09 6.05 -6.10
N ASN A 196 29.33 5.28 -5.03
CA ASN A 196 28.63 5.32 -3.75
C ASN A 196 27.13 4.98 -3.81
N ARG A 197 26.59 4.56 -4.96
CA ARG A 197 25.20 4.12 -5.04
C ARG A 197 25.01 2.74 -4.45
N LEU A 198 23.81 2.53 -3.93
CA LEU A 198 23.40 1.26 -3.33
C LEU A 198 22.58 0.48 -4.34
N TYR A 199 22.95 -0.77 -4.52
CA TYR A 199 22.29 -1.68 -5.44
C TYR A 199 21.70 -2.86 -4.69
N VAL A 200 20.62 -3.42 -5.25
CA VAL A 200 19.84 -4.50 -4.66
C VAL A 200 19.63 -5.63 -5.65
N ARG A 201 19.76 -6.87 -5.17
CA ARG A 201 19.40 -8.09 -5.91
C ARG A 201 19.05 -9.24 -4.99
N ILE A 202 18.34 -10.23 -5.50
CA ILE A 202 18.15 -11.53 -4.85
C ILE A 202 18.72 -12.61 -5.77
N PRO A 203 19.85 -13.25 -5.41
CA PRO A 203 20.44 -14.29 -6.26
C PRO A 203 19.62 -15.59 -6.26
N LYS A 204 19.59 -16.26 -7.42
CA LYS A 204 18.93 -17.55 -7.62
C LYS A 204 19.75 -18.71 -7.06
N THR A 205 21.05 -18.77 -7.37
CA THR A 205 21.89 -19.96 -7.16
C THR A 205 22.97 -19.79 -6.09
N GLY A 206 23.38 -18.56 -5.75
CA GLY A 206 24.32 -18.30 -4.65
C GLY A 206 24.79 -16.85 -4.59
N LEU A 207 25.52 -16.47 -3.55
CA LEU A 207 25.94 -15.06 -3.32
C LEU A 207 26.73 -14.44 -4.48
N TYR A 208 27.46 -15.26 -5.25
CA TYR A 208 28.31 -14.81 -6.35
C TYR A 208 27.68 -15.00 -7.74
N SER A 209 26.40 -15.37 -7.83
CA SER A 209 25.74 -15.53 -9.13
C SER A 209 25.47 -14.16 -9.78
N THR A 210 25.57 -14.09 -11.10
CA THR A 210 25.20 -12.91 -11.91
C THR A 210 23.74 -13.01 -12.35
N ASP A 211 22.87 -13.36 -11.42
CA ASP A 211 21.44 -13.47 -11.63
C ASP A 211 20.67 -12.66 -10.58
N ASN A 212 19.42 -12.37 -10.90
CA ASN A 212 18.51 -11.64 -10.01
C ASN A 212 17.09 -12.18 -10.16
N MET A 213 16.47 -12.46 -9.01
CA MET A 213 15.11 -12.95 -8.91
C MET A 213 14.10 -11.83 -8.66
N LEU A 214 14.57 -10.61 -8.38
CA LEU A 214 13.69 -9.44 -8.26
C LEU A 214 12.99 -9.17 -9.61
N PRO A 215 11.69 -8.85 -9.61
CA PRO A 215 11.01 -8.38 -10.81
C PRO A 215 11.70 -7.14 -11.41
N ASN A 216 11.86 -7.09 -12.73
CA ASN A 216 12.50 -5.98 -13.44
C ASN A 216 11.55 -4.78 -13.61
N ILE A 217 11.09 -4.21 -12.50
CA ILE A 217 10.16 -3.07 -12.51
C ILE A 217 10.81 -1.77 -12.99
N LEU A 218 12.15 -1.72 -13.02
CA LEU A 218 12.92 -0.57 -13.50
C LEU A 218 13.20 -0.64 -15.00
N ASN A 219 12.84 -1.75 -15.67
CA ASN A 219 13.18 -2.01 -17.08
C ASN A 219 14.67 -1.81 -17.37
N SER A 220 15.54 -2.24 -16.45
CA SER A 220 16.99 -2.17 -16.64
C SER A 220 17.53 -3.48 -17.23
N GLU A 221 18.58 -3.39 -18.04
CA GLU A 221 19.35 -4.56 -18.49
C GLU A 221 20.35 -5.03 -17.41
N ASP A 222 20.56 -4.23 -16.36
CA ASP A 222 21.48 -4.54 -15.27
C ASP A 222 20.99 -5.73 -14.43
N VAL A 223 21.95 -6.52 -13.94
CA VAL A 223 21.69 -7.63 -13.02
C VAL A 223 21.22 -7.12 -11.66
N GLN A 224 21.69 -5.95 -11.23
CA GLN A 224 21.36 -5.35 -9.94
C GLN A 224 20.67 -4.00 -10.14
N TYR A 225 19.73 -3.70 -9.26
CA TYR A 225 18.88 -2.51 -9.38
C TYR A 225 19.29 -1.46 -8.36
N ASP A 226 19.20 -0.17 -8.71
CA ASP A 226 19.36 0.89 -7.72
C ASP A 226 18.33 0.71 -6.59
N LEU A 227 18.81 0.57 -5.35
CA LEU A 227 17.98 0.21 -4.20
C LEU A 227 16.88 1.25 -3.95
N TYR A 228 17.24 2.53 -3.97
CA TYR A 228 16.31 3.61 -3.67
C TYR A 228 15.29 3.78 -4.78
N GLU A 229 15.73 3.73 -6.04
CA GLU A 229 14.83 3.76 -7.19
C GLU A 229 13.86 2.59 -7.17
N TYR A 230 14.35 1.38 -6.88
CA TYR A 230 13.54 0.17 -6.83
C TYR A 230 12.45 0.27 -5.77
N ILE A 231 12.81 0.65 -4.53
CA ILE A 231 11.86 0.86 -3.43
C ILE A 231 10.85 1.94 -3.78
N ARG A 232 11.29 3.04 -4.39
CA ARG A 232 10.40 4.15 -4.76
C ARG A 232 9.40 3.73 -5.82
N VAL A 233 9.85 3.09 -6.90
CA VAL A 233 9.00 2.68 -8.02
C VAL A 233 7.95 1.67 -7.55
N ILE A 234 8.34 0.61 -6.84
CA ILE A 234 7.36 -0.38 -6.38
C ILE A 234 6.33 0.22 -5.42
N THR A 235 6.77 1.13 -4.54
CA THR A 235 5.89 1.80 -3.58
C THR A 235 4.92 2.74 -4.28
N LYS A 236 5.39 3.52 -5.27
CA LYS A 236 4.51 4.35 -6.10
C LYS A 236 3.48 3.49 -6.81
N ARG A 237 3.88 2.39 -7.44
CA ARG A 237 2.97 1.47 -8.11
C ARG A 237 1.89 0.98 -7.15
N VAL A 238 2.25 0.50 -5.96
CA VAL A 238 1.28 0.02 -4.95
C VAL A 238 0.35 1.13 -4.49
N LEU A 239 0.89 2.29 -4.08
CA LEU A 239 0.09 3.39 -3.57
C LEU A 239 -0.85 3.95 -4.64
N THR A 240 -0.39 4.11 -5.88
CA THR A 240 -1.25 4.51 -7.01
C THR A 240 -2.42 3.54 -7.17
N GLN A 241 -2.19 2.22 -7.11
CA GLN A 241 -3.31 1.27 -7.18
C GLN A 241 -4.30 1.43 -6.02
N THR A 242 -3.83 1.72 -4.80
CA THR A 242 -4.72 1.99 -3.67
C THR A 242 -5.53 3.29 -3.84
N GLU A 243 -4.94 4.32 -4.43
CA GLU A 243 -5.61 5.60 -4.69
C GLU A 243 -6.57 5.53 -5.90
N ASP A 244 -6.21 4.77 -6.93
CA ASP A 244 -7.07 4.51 -8.10
C ASP A 244 -8.37 3.82 -7.67
N ILE A 245 -8.27 2.76 -6.85
CA ILE A 245 -9.47 2.11 -6.31
C ILE A 245 -10.23 3.06 -5.37
N GLY A 246 -9.54 3.86 -4.55
CA GLY A 246 -10.18 4.91 -3.74
C GLY A 246 -11.03 5.86 -4.58
N THR A 247 -10.52 6.31 -5.72
CA THR A 247 -11.23 7.19 -6.65
C THR A 247 -12.44 6.51 -7.29
N ILE A 248 -12.30 5.25 -7.72
CA ILE A 248 -13.41 4.46 -8.26
C ILE A 248 -14.53 4.29 -7.23
N LEU A 249 -14.15 3.98 -5.98
CA LEU A 249 -15.10 3.82 -4.89
C LEU A 249 -15.78 5.15 -4.54
N LEU A 250 -15.05 6.26 -4.53
CA LEU A 250 -15.63 7.59 -4.27
C LEU A 250 -16.73 7.90 -5.29
N ASN A 251 -16.40 7.80 -6.58
CA ASN A 251 -17.36 8.11 -7.65
C ASN A 251 -18.64 7.28 -7.50
N LYS A 252 -18.51 5.97 -7.27
CA LYS A 252 -19.67 5.08 -7.10
C LYS A 252 -20.46 5.39 -5.83
N THR A 253 -19.78 5.67 -4.73
CA THR A 253 -20.44 5.90 -3.44
C THR A 253 -21.09 7.28 -3.34
N VAL A 254 -20.56 8.31 -4.00
CA VAL A 254 -21.19 9.64 -4.11
C VAL A 254 -22.50 9.56 -4.90
N GLU A 255 -22.54 8.75 -5.96
CA GLU A 255 -23.76 8.51 -6.73
C GLU A 255 -24.81 7.71 -5.93
N THR A 256 -24.35 6.77 -5.10
CA THR A 256 -25.22 5.85 -4.37
C THR A 256 -25.74 6.44 -3.05
N TYR A 257 -24.93 7.26 -2.38
CA TYR A 257 -25.17 7.71 -1.02
C TYR A 257 -25.14 9.22 -0.86
N LYS A 258 -26.10 9.75 -0.09
CA LYS A 258 -26.09 11.15 0.36
C LYS A 258 -25.30 11.28 1.67
N PHE A 259 -23.99 11.09 1.58
CA PHE A 259 -23.09 11.24 2.73
C PHE A 259 -22.53 12.65 2.86
N LYS A 260 -22.16 13.00 4.09
CA LYS A 260 -21.16 14.04 4.31
C LYS A 260 -19.80 13.44 3.97
N TRP A 261 -19.21 13.92 2.87
CA TRP A 261 -17.88 13.52 2.45
C TRP A 261 -16.83 14.40 3.10
N ASN A 262 -15.86 13.76 3.73
CA ASN A 262 -14.80 14.36 4.50
C ASN A 262 -13.46 13.93 3.90
N LEU A 263 -12.50 14.85 3.80
CA LEU A 263 -11.18 14.55 3.28
C LEU A 263 -10.29 14.00 4.40
N TYR A 264 -9.59 12.89 4.13
CA TYR A 264 -8.71 12.24 5.09
C TYR A 264 -7.26 12.12 4.63
N SER A 265 -6.34 12.51 5.50
CA SER A 265 -4.91 12.28 5.34
C SER A 265 -4.38 11.39 6.46
N ILE A 266 -3.28 10.70 6.21
CA ILE A 266 -2.55 9.97 7.22
C ILE A 266 -1.31 10.76 7.62
N GLY A 267 -1.01 10.80 8.92
CA GLY A 267 0.05 11.61 9.51
C GLY A 267 0.94 10.82 10.47
N ASN A 268 2.24 11.07 10.39
CA ASN A 268 3.31 10.37 11.11
C ASN A 268 4.55 11.25 11.03
N HIS A 269 5.37 11.23 12.06
CA HIS A 269 6.68 11.89 12.03
C HIS A 269 7.55 11.42 10.85
N CYS A 270 7.50 10.13 10.52
CA CYS A 270 8.24 9.56 9.37
C CYS A 270 7.64 9.94 8.00
N PHE A 271 6.48 10.61 7.92
CA PHE A 271 5.94 11.01 6.62
C PHE A 271 6.71 12.16 5.97
N VAL A 272 7.49 12.95 6.72
CA VAL A 272 8.38 13.96 6.12
C VAL A 272 9.37 13.27 5.20
N ASP A 273 10.19 12.39 5.77
CA ASP A 273 11.21 11.68 5.02
C ASP A 273 10.60 10.77 3.96
N PHE A 274 9.46 10.13 4.25
CA PHE A 274 8.75 9.33 3.28
C PHE A 274 8.25 10.16 2.09
N ASN A 275 7.56 11.27 2.32
CA ASN A 275 7.05 12.13 1.25
C ASN A 275 8.20 12.73 0.46
N THR A 276 9.26 13.21 1.13
CA THR A 276 10.47 13.70 0.48
C THR A 276 11.13 12.62 -0.39
N PHE A 277 11.28 11.40 0.11
CA PHE A 277 11.81 10.26 -0.65
C PHE A 277 10.93 9.94 -1.88
N MET A 278 9.61 10.00 -1.72
CA MET A 278 8.67 9.71 -2.79
C MET A 278 8.59 10.83 -3.84
N ILE A 279 8.81 12.09 -3.45
CA ILE A 279 8.78 13.27 -4.35
C ILE A 279 10.13 13.46 -5.07
N ASN A 280 11.26 13.28 -4.39
CA ASN A 280 12.58 13.62 -4.93
C ASN A 280 13.03 12.65 -6.05
N LEU A 281 12.82 13.08 -7.28
CA LEU A 281 13.58 12.74 -8.49
C LEU A 281 14.64 13.84 -8.67
N LYS A 282 15.93 13.54 -8.54
CA LYS A 282 17.04 14.39 -9.02
C LYS A 282 17.07 15.85 -8.50
N ASN A 283 17.95 16.09 -7.53
CA ASN A 283 18.70 17.35 -7.47
C ASN A 283 20.23 17.15 -7.46
N ASP A 284 20.73 15.92 -7.70
CA ASP A 284 22.16 15.67 -7.91
C ASP A 284 22.47 15.34 -9.38
N THR A 285 22.02 16.22 -10.27
CA THR A 285 22.69 16.46 -11.54
C THR A 285 23.11 17.92 -11.59
N VAL A 286 24.33 18.18 -11.11
CA VAL A 286 25.24 19.20 -11.63
C VAL A 286 26.58 18.52 -11.87
#